data_AF-A0A2V6HLJ0-F1
#
_entry.id   AF-A0A2V6HLJ0-F1
#
_cell.length_a   1.000
_cell.length_b   1.000
_cell.length_c   1.000
_cell.angle_alpha   90.00
_cell.angle_beta   90.00
_cell.angle_gamma   90.00
#
_symmetry.space_group_name_H-M   'P 1'
#
loop_
_entity.id
_entity.type
_entity.pdbx_description
1 polymer ?
#
loop_
_entity_poly.entity_id
_entity_poly.type
_entity_poly.pdbx_seq_one_letter_code
_entity_poly.pdbx_strand_id
1 'polypeptide(L)'
;MGTLARTDFVIYQISWSTYINALRADATTSNDTQANASLPGTTLSPNVQPSGAAGRAVGLNTPPAMFADGTVGQGGPYDGIVTLNSSVPYQFSRPPSASSFDAQRSTEHEVDEAIGLGSHLGGNGSDLRPQDLFSWSAAGDRNITTSGTRYFSINGGVTNIVNFSQDTNGDLGDWLSADCPQTHPYVQNAFACSGQYSDISATSPEGINLDVVGYDLVQAPPPTPTPTPQPTPTPTPQPTSTPTGPPIVSTNPATNVSNFSATLNGTVNPNGLGTAVYFEYGTTTNYGSSTATQNYSGSTTQNVFANVSNLSAGATYHFRIVGSNFAGTTYGADSTFITPAARAVVADFNGDSTPDLLVQSTSLRQTVALYLSNNVVIGAAVGLTLPAGWSLGGAADFNGDGDADYAVFNFATGQTVIVYLSGLTVVGAAFGPSLSPGWELVGTGDFNADGHPDYVVYKPSTGETAIWHLNNNVFLSATTGPPLPSGWNLVGVADFNSDGHPDFALFNSVTGETLIGYLSEGTVVGAAFGPTIPVSWPLVATADFNQDGYPDYLVYNPVTGEIAIAYLNNNVLVGAALGPTLPAGWSLIGQ
;
A
#
# COMPACT_ATOMS: atom_id res chain seq x y z
N MET A 1 -22.19 33.84 7.08
CA MET A 1 -22.27 32.55 6.38
C MET A 1 -21.14 31.71 6.93
N GLY A 2 -21.42 30.46 7.32
CA GLY A 2 -20.40 29.59 7.90
C GLY A 2 -19.52 28.99 6.82
N THR A 3 -18.26 28.75 7.14
CA THR A 3 -17.33 27.94 6.35
C THR A 3 -17.90 26.52 6.22
N LEU A 4 -18.24 26.12 4.99
CA LEU A 4 -18.91 24.84 4.70
C LEU A 4 -17.97 23.65 4.91
N ALA A 5 -16.73 23.84 4.49
CA ALA A 5 -15.64 22.90 4.65
C ALA A 5 -14.36 23.71 4.89
N ARG A 6 -13.38 23.10 5.56
CA ARG A 6 -12.09 23.72 5.84
C ARG A 6 -11.00 22.66 5.94
N THR A 7 -9.84 23.00 5.40
CA THR A 7 -8.61 22.25 5.60
C THR A 7 -7.64 22.99 6.53
N ASP A 8 -6.96 22.22 7.37
CA ASP A 8 -5.80 22.67 8.13
C ASP A 8 -4.58 21.85 7.68
N PHE A 9 -3.51 22.51 7.26
CA PHE A 9 -2.29 21.89 6.74
C PHE A 9 -1.05 22.76 7.05
N VAL A 10 0.13 22.19 6.85
CA VAL A 10 1.40 22.92 7.02
C VAL A 10 1.95 23.37 5.67
N ILE A 11 2.47 24.60 5.63
CA ILE A 11 3.18 25.17 4.49
C ILE A 11 4.68 25.04 4.70
N TYR A 12 5.40 24.66 3.66
CA TYR A 12 6.86 24.53 3.68
C TYR A 12 7.50 25.57 2.78
N GLN A 13 8.47 26.30 3.31
CA GLN A 13 9.22 27.29 2.53
C GLN A 13 10.37 26.60 1.79
N ILE A 14 10.24 26.45 0.47
CA ILE A 14 11.25 25.81 -0.38
C ILE A 14 11.86 26.85 -1.31
N SER A 15 13.18 26.89 -1.44
CA SER A 15 13.83 27.85 -2.35
C SER A 15 13.27 27.70 -3.77
N TRP A 16 13.08 28.82 -4.46
CA TRP A 16 12.56 28.83 -5.83
C TRP A 16 13.27 27.82 -6.74
N SER A 17 14.61 27.84 -6.70
CA SER A 17 15.43 26.97 -7.56
C SER A 17 15.23 25.49 -7.27
N THR A 18 15.07 25.12 -6.00
CA THR A 18 14.83 23.73 -5.60
C THR A 18 13.47 23.25 -6.11
N TYR A 19 12.42 24.03 -5.87
CA TYR A 19 11.07 23.65 -6.26
C TYR A 19 10.90 23.58 -7.78
N ILE A 20 11.35 24.60 -8.51
CA ILE A 20 11.19 24.66 -9.97
C ILE A 20 11.99 23.56 -10.68
N ASN A 21 13.16 23.17 -10.16
CA ASN A 21 13.91 22.06 -10.74
C ASN A 21 13.20 20.72 -10.49
N ALA A 22 12.61 20.54 -9.29
CA ALA A 22 11.84 19.36 -8.95
C ALA A 22 10.58 19.23 -9.83
N LEU A 23 9.78 20.29 -9.93
CA LEU A 23 8.59 20.33 -10.79
C LEU A 23 8.91 20.05 -12.27
N ARG A 24 10.05 20.53 -12.78
CA ARG A 24 10.49 20.22 -14.14
C ARG A 24 10.92 18.77 -14.32
N ALA A 25 11.55 18.19 -13.30
CA ALA A 25 12.00 16.80 -13.33
C ALA A 25 10.83 15.82 -13.21
N ASP A 26 9.76 16.24 -12.53
CA ASP A 26 8.56 15.47 -12.31
C ASP A 26 7.68 15.32 -13.56
N ALA A 27 7.82 16.20 -14.55
CA ALA A 27 7.00 16.23 -15.76
C ALA A 27 6.81 14.86 -16.44
N THR A 28 5.63 14.27 -16.33
CA THR A 28 5.31 12.97 -16.95
C THR A 28 4.26 13.09 -18.06
N THR A 29 3.46 14.16 -18.08
CA THR A 29 2.35 14.35 -19.00
C THR A 29 2.60 15.43 -20.06
N SER A 30 1.69 15.49 -21.05
CA SER A 30 1.70 16.58 -22.04
C SER A 30 1.33 17.92 -21.42
N ASN A 31 0.50 17.93 -20.37
CA ASN A 31 0.16 19.16 -19.67
C ASN A 31 1.38 19.66 -18.90
N ASP A 32 2.13 18.79 -18.24
CA ASP A 32 3.40 19.15 -17.57
C ASP A 32 4.39 19.76 -18.54
N THR A 33 4.57 19.10 -19.69
CA THR A 33 5.51 19.56 -20.71
C THR A 33 5.14 20.97 -21.19
N GLN A 34 3.84 21.22 -21.39
CA GLN A 34 3.33 22.52 -21.81
C GLN A 34 3.46 23.57 -20.70
N ALA A 35 3.09 23.23 -19.48
CA ALA A 35 3.18 24.06 -18.28
C ALA A 35 4.61 24.47 -17.99
N ASN A 36 5.54 23.50 -18.00
CA ASN A 36 6.96 23.71 -17.73
C ASN A 36 7.63 24.60 -18.78
N ALA A 37 7.18 24.57 -20.03
CA ALA A 37 7.63 25.49 -21.06
C ALA A 37 7.26 26.95 -20.77
N SER A 38 6.22 27.19 -19.96
CA SER A 38 5.77 28.54 -19.55
C SER A 38 6.41 29.05 -18.25
N LEU A 39 7.13 28.19 -17.51
CA LEU A 39 7.81 28.59 -16.27
C LEU A 39 8.88 29.64 -16.55
N PRO A 40 8.99 30.69 -15.72
CA PRO A 40 9.87 31.81 -16.01
C PRO A 40 11.36 31.40 -15.85
N GLY A 41 12.21 31.99 -16.69
CA GLY A 41 13.66 31.82 -16.61
C GLY A 41 14.31 32.56 -15.43
N THR A 42 13.59 33.53 -14.84
CA THR A 42 14.00 34.29 -13.65
C THR A 42 13.08 34.00 -12.47
N THR A 43 13.64 33.98 -11.26
CA THR A 43 12.91 33.87 -9.99
C THR A 43 11.82 34.95 -9.86
N LEU A 44 10.57 34.55 -9.60
CA LEU A 44 9.47 35.50 -9.30
C LEU A 44 9.35 35.83 -7.82
N SER A 45 9.76 34.90 -6.95
CA SER A 45 9.82 35.04 -5.49
C SER A 45 11.08 34.33 -4.96
N PRO A 46 11.53 34.65 -3.73
CA PRO A 46 12.62 33.90 -3.08
C PRO A 46 12.29 32.41 -2.89
N ASN A 47 11.04 32.11 -2.53
CA ASN A 47 10.59 30.74 -2.25
C ASN A 47 9.28 30.41 -2.99
N VAL A 48 9.05 29.10 -3.15
CA VAL A 48 7.72 28.54 -3.40
C VAL A 48 7.27 27.84 -2.12
N GLN A 49 6.00 27.98 -1.80
CA GLN A 49 5.37 27.54 -0.56
C GLN A 49 4.38 26.40 -0.80
N PRO A 50 4.85 25.17 -1.13
CA PRO A 50 3.95 24.02 -1.18
C PRO A 50 3.41 23.68 0.21
N SER A 51 2.25 23.02 0.23
CA SER A 51 1.73 22.33 1.41
C SER A 51 2.47 21.00 1.65
N GLY A 52 2.12 20.27 2.72
CA GLY A 52 2.81 19.06 3.15
C GLY A 52 2.94 17.95 2.10
N ALA A 53 2.00 17.84 1.18
CA ALA A 53 2.09 16.83 0.12
C ALA A 53 2.74 17.37 -1.16
N ALA A 54 2.57 18.65 -1.53
CA ALA A 54 3.10 19.22 -2.79
C ALA A 54 4.63 19.41 -2.83
N GLY A 55 5.34 19.23 -1.71
CA GLY A 55 6.78 18.97 -1.79
C GLY A 55 7.07 17.55 -2.23
N ARG A 56 6.39 16.56 -1.62
CA ARG A 56 6.58 15.14 -1.88
C ARG A 56 6.16 14.69 -3.28
N ALA A 57 5.09 15.28 -3.82
CA ALA A 57 4.59 15.00 -5.16
C ALA A 57 5.71 15.13 -6.21
N VAL A 58 6.44 16.25 -6.16
CA VAL A 58 7.58 16.51 -7.05
C VAL A 58 8.91 15.96 -6.52
N GLY A 59 8.89 14.99 -5.59
CA GLY A 59 10.07 14.31 -5.07
C GLY A 59 10.88 15.08 -4.02
N LEU A 60 10.33 16.12 -3.40
CA LEU A 60 10.95 16.87 -2.30
C LEU A 60 10.51 16.34 -0.93
N ASN A 61 11.38 16.47 0.07
CA ASN A 61 11.11 15.95 1.40
C ASN A 61 10.39 16.99 2.29
N THR A 62 9.09 17.18 2.07
CA THR A 62 8.23 17.92 3.02
C THR A 62 7.70 16.95 4.08
N PRO A 63 7.99 17.17 5.37
CA PRO A 63 7.42 16.36 6.45
C PRO A 63 5.89 16.40 6.44
N PRO A 64 5.21 15.36 6.94
CA PRO A 64 3.77 15.45 7.15
C PRO A 64 3.45 16.38 8.35
N ALA A 65 2.16 16.62 8.56
CA ALA A 65 1.60 17.84 9.14
C ALA A 65 0.56 17.66 10.26
N MET A 66 -0.07 16.50 10.49
CA MET A 66 -1.08 16.33 11.57
C MET A 66 -0.61 15.33 12.63
N PHE A 67 -0.76 15.67 13.91
CA PHE A 67 -0.53 14.78 15.05
C PHE A 67 -1.80 14.04 15.50
N ALA A 68 -1.63 12.98 16.29
CA ALA A 68 -2.72 12.14 16.78
C ALA A 68 -3.76 12.86 17.65
N ASP A 69 -3.44 14.05 18.17
CA ASP A 69 -4.35 14.90 18.96
C ASP A 69 -5.26 15.80 18.10
N GLY A 70 -5.20 15.66 16.77
CA GLY A 70 -5.98 16.45 15.83
C GLY A 70 -5.42 17.85 15.61
N THR A 71 -4.20 18.14 16.08
CA THR A 71 -3.50 19.39 15.77
C THR A 71 -2.64 19.25 14.52
N VAL A 72 -2.41 20.38 13.86
CA VAL A 72 -1.58 20.47 12.66
C VAL A 72 -0.27 21.20 12.99
N GLY A 73 0.86 20.56 12.71
CA GLY A 73 2.21 21.10 12.83
C GLY A 73 3.26 20.24 12.13
N GLN A 74 4.45 20.81 11.91
CA GLN A 74 5.55 20.14 11.21
C GLN A 74 5.95 18.82 11.91
N GLY A 75 6.04 17.74 11.13
CA GLY A 75 6.49 16.42 11.62
C GLY A 75 5.37 15.51 12.11
N GLY A 76 4.09 15.86 11.89
CA GLY A 76 2.96 14.96 12.13
C GLY A 76 2.92 13.80 11.11
N PRO A 77 2.17 12.71 11.36
CA PRO A 77 1.98 11.59 10.41
C PRO A 77 1.14 11.83 9.14
N TYR A 78 0.30 12.87 9.04
CA TYR A 78 -0.60 13.08 7.87
C TYR A 78 -0.50 14.48 7.26
N ASP A 79 -0.91 14.68 6.01
CA ASP A 79 -0.73 15.95 5.28
C ASP A 79 -1.63 17.13 5.69
N GLY A 80 -2.75 16.84 6.36
CA GLY A 80 -3.70 17.85 6.82
C GLY A 80 -4.97 17.23 7.38
N ILE A 81 -5.94 18.09 7.71
CA ILE A 81 -7.24 17.73 8.26
C ILE A 81 -8.31 18.38 7.41
N VAL A 82 -9.29 17.60 6.97
CA VAL A 82 -10.50 18.12 6.32
C VAL A 82 -11.67 18.07 7.29
N THR A 83 -12.28 19.23 7.53
CA THR A 83 -13.47 19.37 8.37
C THR A 83 -14.65 19.82 7.53
N LEU A 84 -15.75 19.07 7.55
CA LEU A 84 -17.02 19.46 6.95
C LEU A 84 -17.96 20.01 8.02
N ASN A 85 -18.51 21.20 7.83
CA ASN A 85 -19.42 21.84 8.77
C ASN A 85 -20.48 22.68 8.04
N SER A 86 -21.70 22.16 7.95
CA SER A 86 -22.79 22.85 7.28
C SER A 86 -24.11 22.71 8.04
N SER A 87 -24.94 23.75 7.96
CA SER A 87 -26.33 23.71 8.41
C SER A 87 -27.26 23.02 7.41
N VAL A 88 -26.81 22.82 6.17
CA VAL A 88 -27.49 22.02 5.14
C VAL A 88 -26.87 20.61 5.14
N PRO A 89 -27.67 19.54 5.07
CA PRO A 89 -27.15 18.17 5.13
C PRO A 89 -26.15 17.85 4.01
N TYR A 90 -25.15 17.05 4.34
CA TYR A 90 -24.24 16.43 3.38
C TYR A 90 -24.77 15.06 2.93
N GLN A 91 -24.56 14.74 1.66
CA GLN A 91 -24.77 13.40 1.12
C GLN A 91 -23.44 12.87 0.56
N PHE A 92 -22.99 11.71 1.05
CA PHE A 92 -21.72 11.08 0.66
C PHE A 92 -21.83 10.19 -0.58
N SER A 93 -23.00 10.13 -1.20
CA SER A 93 -23.25 9.42 -2.46
C SER A 93 -23.67 10.42 -3.53
N ARG A 94 -23.02 10.34 -4.69
CA ARG A 94 -23.40 11.10 -5.88
C ARG A 94 -24.49 10.34 -6.67
N PRO A 95 -25.44 11.05 -7.30
CA PRO A 95 -25.70 12.49 -7.17
C PRO A 95 -26.41 12.83 -5.83
N PRO A 96 -26.13 14.01 -5.24
CA PRO A 96 -26.81 14.47 -4.02
C PRO A 96 -28.26 14.88 -4.30
N SER A 97 -29.11 14.85 -3.27
CA SER A 97 -30.46 15.42 -3.34
C SER A 97 -30.45 16.95 -3.49
N ALA A 98 -31.52 17.53 -4.03
CA ALA A 98 -31.66 18.99 -4.19
C ALA A 98 -31.52 19.79 -2.88
N SER A 99 -31.74 19.15 -1.73
CA SER A 99 -31.63 19.73 -0.38
C SER A 99 -30.32 19.40 0.33
N SER A 100 -29.35 18.79 -0.35
CA SER A 100 -28.09 18.36 0.25
C SER A 100 -26.88 18.86 -0.53
N PHE A 101 -25.79 19.11 0.18
CA PHE A 101 -24.48 19.32 -0.44
C PHE A 101 -23.83 17.98 -0.79
N ASP A 102 -23.05 17.96 -1.87
CA ASP A 102 -22.18 16.84 -2.20
C ASP A 102 -21.00 16.79 -1.25
N ALA A 103 -20.98 15.79 -0.36
CA ALA A 103 -19.91 15.64 0.62
C ALA A 103 -18.59 15.26 -0.06
N GLN A 104 -18.63 14.50 -1.17
CA GLN A 104 -17.42 14.10 -1.88
C GLN A 104 -16.75 15.32 -2.49
N ARG A 105 -17.51 16.19 -3.17
CA ARG A 105 -16.97 17.42 -3.76
C ARG A 105 -16.38 18.35 -2.71
N SER A 106 -17.09 18.55 -1.60
CA SER A 106 -16.56 19.38 -0.50
C SER A 106 -15.32 18.77 0.14
N THR A 107 -15.20 17.45 0.24
CA THR A 107 -13.97 16.83 0.75
C THR A 107 -12.83 16.92 -0.26
N GLU A 108 -13.08 16.64 -1.55
CA GLU A 108 -12.08 16.74 -2.62
C GLU A 108 -11.49 18.14 -2.68
N HIS A 109 -12.32 19.17 -2.61
CA HIS A 109 -11.91 20.57 -2.57
C HIS A 109 -10.84 20.83 -1.49
N GLU A 110 -11.11 20.39 -0.26
CA GLU A 110 -10.23 20.62 0.89
C GLU A 110 -8.98 19.72 0.88
N VAL A 111 -9.07 18.54 0.25
CA VAL A 111 -7.93 17.66 0.02
C VAL A 111 -6.97 18.32 -0.98
N ASP A 112 -7.48 18.85 -2.08
CA ASP A 112 -6.71 19.57 -3.10
C ASP A 112 -5.91 20.73 -2.46
N GLU A 113 -6.53 21.48 -1.55
CA GLU A 113 -5.85 22.51 -0.75
C GLU A 113 -4.72 21.96 0.12
N ALA A 114 -4.97 20.85 0.83
CA ALA A 114 -3.95 20.19 1.64
C ALA A 114 -2.79 19.66 0.78
N ILE A 115 -3.04 19.30 -0.47
CA ILE A 115 -2.02 18.75 -1.37
C ILE A 115 -1.33 19.78 -2.25
N GLY A 116 -1.77 21.03 -2.27
CA GLY A 116 -0.99 22.16 -2.78
C GLY A 116 -1.70 23.04 -3.81
N LEU A 117 -2.98 22.81 -4.06
CA LEU A 117 -3.82 23.66 -4.88
C LEU A 117 -4.38 24.81 -4.06
N GLY A 118 -4.11 26.03 -4.50
CA GLY A 118 -4.59 27.23 -3.83
C GLY A 118 -3.58 28.36 -3.98
N SER A 119 -4.08 29.58 -3.90
CA SER A 119 -3.29 30.80 -4.00
C SER A 119 -3.03 31.37 -2.61
N HIS A 120 -1.80 31.78 -2.32
CA HIS A 120 -1.49 32.52 -1.08
C HIS A 120 -1.19 34.01 -1.32
N LEU A 121 -1.52 34.52 -2.50
CA LEU A 121 -1.31 35.92 -2.84
C LEU A 121 -2.08 36.83 -1.88
N GLY A 122 -1.37 37.76 -1.24
CA GLY A 122 -1.91 38.71 -0.25
C GLY A 122 -2.13 38.15 1.15
N GLY A 123 -1.71 36.91 1.41
CA GLY A 123 -1.52 36.37 2.76
C GLY A 123 -0.28 36.95 3.46
N ASN A 124 0.27 36.24 4.44
CA ASN A 124 1.43 36.69 5.24
C ASN A 124 2.76 36.59 4.47
N GLY A 125 2.90 37.26 3.31
CA GLY A 125 4.15 37.29 2.55
C GLY A 125 3.98 37.57 1.05
N SER A 126 5.08 37.43 0.30
CA SER A 126 5.14 37.56 -1.17
C SER A 126 5.58 36.28 -1.88
N ASP A 127 5.74 35.18 -1.15
CA ASP A 127 6.11 33.89 -1.72
C ASP A 127 4.89 33.24 -2.40
N LEU A 128 5.15 32.51 -3.49
CA LEU A 128 4.11 31.92 -4.33
C LEU A 128 3.77 30.50 -3.88
N ARG A 129 2.51 30.06 -4.10
CA ARG A 129 2.15 28.64 -4.06
C ARG A 129 2.33 27.96 -5.42
N PRO A 130 2.32 26.61 -5.49
CA PRO A 130 2.44 25.88 -6.75
C PRO A 130 1.48 26.38 -7.84
N GLN A 131 0.21 26.58 -7.51
CA GLN A 131 -0.81 27.04 -8.46
C GLN A 131 -0.56 28.46 -8.99
N ASP A 132 0.02 29.35 -8.17
CA ASP A 132 0.32 30.74 -8.56
C ASP A 132 1.34 30.83 -9.71
N LEU A 133 2.16 29.79 -9.89
CA LEU A 133 3.11 29.65 -11.00
C LEU A 133 2.43 29.59 -12.37
N PHE A 134 1.10 29.47 -12.43
CA PHE A 134 0.30 29.35 -13.65
C PHE A 134 -0.86 30.34 -13.71
N SER A 135 -0.76 31.47 -12.98
CA SER A 135 -1.74 32.56 -12.97
C SER A 135 -1.42 33.67 -13.99
N TRP A 136 -2.37 33.98 -14.88
CA TRP A 136 -2.19 34.93 -16.00
C TRP A 136 -3.34 35.93 -16.11
N SER A 137 -3.08 37.07 -16.75
CA SER A 137 -4.08 38.08 -17.12
C SER A 137 -4.23 38.25 -18.63
N ALA A 138 -3.21 37.87 -19.40
CA ALA A 138 -3.21 37.80 -20.86
C ALA A 138 -2.10 36.86 -21.36
N ALA A 139 -2.07 36.56 -22.66
CA ALA A 139 -0.99 35.80 -23.26
C ALA A 139 0.36 36.53 -23.09
N GLY A 140 1.32 35.88 -22.44
CA GLY A 140 2.63 36.45 -22.09
C GLY A 140 2.64 37.30 -20.81
N ASP A 141 1.47 37.65 -20.27
CA ASP A 141 1.31 38.56 -19.13
C ASP A 141 0.87 37.78 -17.88
N ARG A 142 1.84 37.44 -17.03
CA ARG A 142 1.62 36.74 -15.76
C ARG A 142 1.07 37.68 -14.70
N ASN A 143 0.08 37.25 -13.91
CA ASN A 143 -0.48 38.05 -12.83
C ASN A 143 -0.34 37.33 -11.48
N ILE A 144 0.52 37.88 -10.63
CA ILE A 144 0.84 37.41 -9.26
C ILE A 144 0.38 38.42 -8.21
N THR A 145 -0.70 39.14 -8.47
CA THR A 145 -1.29 40.12 -7.53
C THR A 145 -2.67 39.66 -7.05
N THR A 146 -3.17 40.26 -5.97
CA THR A 146 -4.51 39.96 -5.42
C THR A 146 -5.66 40.70 -6.12
N SER A 147 -5.38 41.33 -7.26
CA SER A 147 -6.36 42.16 -7.96
C SER A 147 -6.19 42.10 -9.47
N GLY A 148 -7.23 42.58 -10.16
CA GLY A 148 -7.30 42.52 -11.62
C GLY A 148 -7.72 41.14 -12.13
N THR A 149 -7.78 40.99 -13.45
CA THR A 149 -8.16 39.72 -14.08
C THR A 149 -7.09 38.66 -13.85
N ARG A 150 -7.53 37.46 -13.43
CA ARG A 150 -6.67 36.31 -13.19
C ARG A 150 -7.35 35.02 -13.65
N TYR A 151 -6.60 34.19 -14.35
CA TYR A 151 -7.02 32.86 -14.77
C TYR A 151 -5.86 31.86 -14.79
N PHE A 152 -6.21 30.59 -14.66
CA PHE A 152 -5.27 29.48 -14.78
C PHE A 152 -4.95 29.19 -16.25
N SER A 153 -3.67 29.03 -16.57
CA SER A 153 -3.22 28.66 -17.90
C SER A 153 -1.87 27.93 -17.87
N ILE A 154 -1.79 26.84 -18.63
CA ILE A 154 -0.59 26.01 -18.75
C ILE A 154 0.27 26.36 -19.96
N ASN A 155 -0.14 27.30 -20.81
CA ASN A 155 0.53 27.57 -22.09
C ASN A 155 0.92 29.04 -22.27
N GLY A 156 1.44 29.66 -21.22
CA GLY A 156 1.91 31.04 -21.30
C GLY A 156 0.78 32.07 -21.31
N GLY A 157 -0.39 31.75 -20.76
CA GLY A 157 -1.56 32.63 -20.73
C GLY A 157 -2.39 32.63 -22.01
N VAL A 158 -2.09 31.78 -22.99
CA VAL A 158 -2.80 31.74 -24.28
C VAL A 158 -4.21 31.17 -24.13
N THR A 159 -4.37 30.11 -23.33
CA THR A 159 -5.65 29.45 -23.08
C THR A 159 -6.11 29.74 -21.66
N ASN A 160 -7.27 30.37 -21.51
CA ASN A 160 -7.95 30.49 -20.23
C ASN A 160 -8.69 29.19 -19.94
N ILE A 161 -8.21 28.44 -18.94
CA ILE A 161 -8.84 27.20 -18.48
C ILE A 161 -9.96 27.51 -17.50
N VAL A 162 -9.68 28.34 -16.49
CA VAL A 162 -10.65 28.79 -15.49
C VAL A 162 -10.22 30.12 -14.86
N ASN A 163 -11.19 30.98 -14.56
CA ASN A 163 -10.94 32.26 -13.88
C ASN A 163 -10.84 32.06 -12.37
N PHE A 164 -9.96 32.80 -11.70
CA PHE A 164 -9.87 32.80 -10.25
C PHE A 164 -10.83 33.82 -9.61
N SER A 165 -11.38 33.46 -8.46
CA SER A 165 -12.14 34.32 -7.57
C SER A 165 -11.22 35.42 -7.03
N GLN A 166 -11.71 36.66 -7.03
CA GLN A 166 -11.01 37.83 -6.47
C GLN A 166 -11.85 38.50 -5.37
N ASP A 167 -12.93 37.85 -4.91
CA ASP A 167 -13.78 38.38 -3.84
C ASP A 167 -13.19 38.00 -2.49
N THR A 168 -12.87 39.01 -1.67
CA THR A 168 -12.36 38.83 -0.31
C THR A 168 -13.40 38.28 0.68
N ASN A 169 -14.69 38.26 0.30
CA ASN A 169 -15.77 37.67 1.09
C ASN A 169 -16.11 36.23 0.68
N GLY A 170 -15.55 35.74 -0.43
CA GLY A 170 -15.55 34.34 -0.82
C GLY A 170 -14.24 33.65 -0.45
N ASP A 171 -14.02 32.45 -0.96
CA ASP A 171 -12.71 31.83 -0.89
C ASP A 171 -11.80 32.42 -1.98
N LEU A 172 -10.73 33.10 -1.57
CA LEU A 172 -9.88 33.89 -2.46
C LEU A 172 -8.78 32.99 -3.05
N GLY A 173 -8.73 32.90 -4.37
CA GLY A 173 -7.76 32.02 -5.05
C GLY A 173 -8.39 30.77 -5.64
N ASP A 174 -9.59 30.41 -5.17
CA ASP A 174 -10.46 29.41 -5.78
C ASP A 174 -10.95 29.82 -7.15
N TRP A 175 -11.66 28.92 -7.83
CA TRP A 175 -12.27 29.23 -9.10
C TRP A 175 -13.50 30.10 -8.93
N LEU A 176 -13.58 31.11 -9.79
CA LEU A 176 -14.74 31.96 -9.90
C LEU A 176 -15.96 31.11 -10.27
N SER A 177 -16.97 31.16 -9.41
CA SER A 177 -18.21 30.41 -9.60
C SER A 177 -19.39 31.33 -9.87
N ALA A 178 -20.35 30.84 -10.65
CA ALA A 178 -21.62 31.52 -10.90
C ALA A 178 -22.59 31.32 -9.73
N ASP A 179 -23.66 32.13 -9.68
CA ASP A 179 -24.76 31.96 -8.74
C ASP A 179 -25.37 30.55 -8.85
N CYS A 180 -25.87 30.02 -7.73
CA CYS A 180 -26.57 28.74 -7.72
C CYS A 180 -27.93 28.83 -8.46
N PRO A 181 -28.30 27.84 -9.29
CA PRO A 181 -27.50 26.66 -9.65
C PRO A 181 -26.41 26.98 -10.69
N GLN A 182 -25.23 26.44 -10.48
CA GLN A 182 -24.09 26.59 -11.38
C GLN A 182 -24.29 25.76 -12.66
N THR A 183 -24.08 26.36 -13.82
CA THR A 183 -24.16 25.65 -15.12
C THR A 183 -23.06 24.60 -15.27
N HIS A 184 -21.86 24.89 -14.74
CA HIS A 184 -20.71 24.01 -14.74
C HIS A 184 -20.13 23.99 -13.33
N PRO A 185 -20.65 23.14 -12.42
CA PRO A 185 -20.06 22.98 -11.11
C PRO A 185 -18.68 22.36 -11.25
N TYR A 186 -17.73 22.87 -10.48
CA TYR A 186 -16.37 22.37 -10.39
C TYR A 186 -15.98 22.13 -8.93
N VAL A 187 -15.01 21.25 -8.69
CA VAL A 187 -14.52 20.95 -7.35
C VAL A 187 -14.00 22.21 -6.66
N GLN A 188 -13.12 22.95 -7.33
CA GLN A 188 -12.52 24.20 -6.82
C GLN A 188 -13.37 25.47 -7.00
N ASN A 189 -14.66 25.36 -7.29
CA ASN A 189 -15.53 26.55 -7.30
C ASN A 189 -15.64 27.15 -5.89
N ALA A 190 -15.44 28.46 -5.78
CA ALA A 190 -15.48 29.23 -4.52
C ALA A 190 -16.76 29.08 -3.69
N PHE A 191 -17.85 28.57 -4.30
CA PHE A 191 -19.10 28.29 -3.60
C PHE A 191 -19.69 26.93 -4.03
N ALA A 192 -20.28 26.22 -3.07
CA ALA A 192 -21.02 24.97 -3.28
C ALA A 192 -22.54 25.23 -3.38
N CYS A 193 -23.23 24.44 -4.22
CA CYS A 193 -24.68 24.51 -4.42
C CYS A 193 -25.34 23.19 -4.04
N SER A 194 -26.49 23.23 -3.35
CA SER A 194 -27.22 22.01 -3.00
C SER A 194 -27.77 21.33 -4.26
N GLY A 195 -27.75 20.00 -4.29
CA GLY A 195 -28.18 19.20 -5.45
C GLY A 195 -27.23 19.23 -6.64
N GLN A 196 -26.02 19.80 -6.50
CA GLN A 196 -25.02 19.82 -7.57
C GLN A 196 -23.76 19.08 -7.12
N TYR A 197 -23.12 18.39 -8.06
CA TYR A 197 -21.88 17.65 -7.88
C TYR A 197 -20.99 17.85 -9.10
N SER A 198 -19.72 17.54 -8.96
CA SER A 198 -18.73 17.59 -10.04
C SER A 198 -17.67 16.53 -9.77
N ASP A 199 -17.17 15.90 -10.83
CA ASP A 199 -16.08 14.92 -10.74
C ASP A 199 -14.77 15.52 -11.28
N ILE A 200 -13.66 14.98 -10.80
CA ILE A 200 -12.33 15.28 -11.29
C ILE A 200 -12.00 14.33 -12.46
N SER A 201 -11.44 14.86 -13.54
CA SER A 201 -11.00 14.05 -14.69
C SER A 201 -9.76 14.66 -15.32
N ALA A 202 -9.00 13.88 -16.09
CA ALA A 202 -7.79 14.34 -16.78
C ALA A 202 -7.99 15.55 -17.73
N THR A 203 -9.24 15.83 -18.10
CA THR A 203 -9.60 16.96 -18.96
C THR A 203 -10.41 18.04 -18.25
N SER A 204 -10.80 17.82 -16.99
CA SER A 204 -11.43 18.90 -16.22
C SER A 204 -10.39 19.95 -15.85
N PRO A 205 -10.78 21.21 -15.64
CA PRO A 205 -9.86 22.22 -15.12
C PRO A 205 -9.10 21.77 -13.86
N GLU A 206 -9.70 20.88 -13.05
CA GLU A 206 -9.12 20.39 -11.79
C GLU A 206 -7.99 19.44 -12.06
N GLY A 207 -8.29 18.43 -12.89
CA GLY A 207 -7.31 17.41 -13.22
C GLY A 207 -6.12 17.98 -13.96
N ILE A 208 -6.33 18.97 -14.83
CA ILE A 208 -5.23 19.66 -15.50
C ILE A 208 -4.39 20.46 -14.50
N ASN A 209 -4.99 21.04 -13.46
CA ASN A 209 -4.28 21.80 -12.45
C ASN A 209 -3.45 20.90 -11.51
N LEU A 210 -4.08 19.84 -10.99
CA LEU A 210 -3.45 18.78 -10.20
C LEU A 210 -2.22 18.21 -10.91
N ASP A 211 -2.39 17.81 -12.17
CA ASP A 211 -1.35 17.26 -13.05
C ASP A 211 -0.12 18.19 -13.07
N VAL A 212 -0.30 19.45 -13.48
CA VAL A 212 0.84 20.36 -13.66
C VAL A 212 1.50 20.89 -12.38
N VAL A 213 0.95 20.58 -11.20
CA VAL A 213 1.59 20.86 -9.91
C VAL A 213 2.18 19.61 -9.25
N GLY A 214 2.12 18.46 -9.94
CA GLY A 214 2.81 17.21 -9.57
C GLY A 214 1.89 16.04 -9.19
N TYR A 215 0.57 16.13 -9.41
CA TYR A 215 -0.39 15.06 -9.09
C TYR A 215 -1.05 14.50 -10.35
N ASP A 216 -0.44 13.45 -10.87
CA ASP A 216 -1.00 12.68 -11.97
C ASP A 216 -2.31 11.99 -11.58
N LEU A 217 -3.38 12.25 -12.32
CA LEU A 217 -4.64 11.53 -12.15
C LEU A 217 -4.49 10.08 -12.61
N VAL A 218 -4.57 9.16 -11.64
CA VAL A 218 -4.69 7.73 -11.92
C VAL A 218 -6.07 7.47 -12.51
N GLN A 219 -6.15 7.00 -13.76
CA GLN A 219 -7.44 6.63 -14.36
C GLN A 219 -8.06 5.44 -13.60
N ALA A 220 -9.12 5.71 -12.84
CA ALA A 220 -9.99 4.66 -12.33
C ALA A 220 -10.65 3.91 -13.52
N PRO A 221 -10.78 2.58 -13.46
CA PRO A 221 -11.45 1.83 -14.53
C PRO A 221 -12.93 2.26 -14.62
N PRO A 222 -13.54 2.29 -15.83
CA PRO A 222 -14.94 2.65 -15.97
C PRO A 222 -15.84 1.69 -15.18
N PRO A 223 -16.91 2.15 -14.52
CA PRO A 223 -17.89 1.25 -13.90
C PRO A 223 -18.54 0.38 -14.98
N THR A 224 -18.57 -0.93 -14.75
CA THR A 224 -19.21 -1.91 -15.64
C THR A 224 -20.70 -1.57 -15.82
N PRO A 225 -21.18 -1.23 -17.03
CA PRO A 225 -22.57 -0.84 -17.22
C PRO A 225 -23.51 -2.05 -17.15
N THR A 226 -24.56 -1.94 -16.34
CA THR A 226 -25.70 -2.86 -16.31
C THR A 226 -26.47 -2.78 -17.63
N PRO A 227 -26.77 -3.90 -18.32
CA PRO A 227 -27.34 -3.87 -19.67
C PRO A 227 -28.83 -3.50 -19.65
N THR A 228 -29.21 -2.47 -20.41
CA THR A 228 -30.61 -2.20 -20.81
C THR A 228 -30.62 -1.83 -22.31
N PRO A 229 -31.63 -2.23 -23.11
CA PRO A 229 -31.49 -2.33 -24.57
C PRO A 229 -31.65 -0.97 -25.27
N GLN A 230 -30.72 -0.65 -26.20
CA GLN A 230 -30.72 0.61 -26.93
C GLN A 230 -31.23 0.45 -28.37
N PRO A 231 -32.10 1.35 -28.88
CA PRO A 231 -32.39 1.49 -30.30
C PRO A 231 -31.31 2.31 -31.04
N THR A 232 -31.14 2.01 -32.33
CA THR A 232 -30.09 2.47 -33.25
C THR A 232 -30.08 3.98 -33.52
N PRO A 233 -28.90 4.64 -33.54
CA PRO A 233 -28.71 5.92 -34.22
C PRO A 233 -27.90 5.81 -35.52
N THR A 234 -28.30 6.62 -36.49
CA THR A 234 -27.70 6.87 -37.82
C THR A 234 -26.33 7.58 -37.72
N PRO A 235 -25.34 7.26 -38.58
CA PRO A 235 -24.00 7.85 -38.49
C PRO A 235 -23.83 9.17 -39.27
N THR A 236 -23.09 10.10 -38.67
CA THR A 236 -22.44 11.26 -39.32
C THR A 236 -20.94 10.96 -39.39
N PRO A 237 -20.21 11.24 -40.50
CA PRO A 237 -18.86 10.72 -40.68
C PRO A 237 -17.80 11.54 -39.91
N GLN A 238 -17.02 10.84 -39.08
CA GLN A 238 -15.79 11.32 -38.44
C GLN A 238 -14.57 10.82 -39.26
N PRO A 239 -13.43 11.56 -39.31
CA PRO A 239 -12.32 11.23 -40.20
C PRO A 239 -11.68 9.88 -39.88
N THR A 240 -11.36 9.13 -40.92
CA THR A 240 -10.69 7.83 -40.91
C THR A 240 -9.23 7.96 -40.44
N SER A 241 -8.92 7.47 -39.23
CA SER A 241 -7.57 6.95 -38.95
C SER A 241 -7.53 5.50 -39.42
N THR A 242 -6.60 5.20 -40.32
CA THR A 242 -6.31 3.83 -40.76
C THR A 242 -5.82 2.98 -39.59
N PRO A 243 -6.30 1.73 -39.42
CA PRO A 243 -5.76 0.78 -38.43
C PRO A 243 -4.26 0.54 -38.63
N THR A 244 -3.45 0.61 -37.55
CA THR A 244 -1.98 0.63 -37.65
C THR A 244 -1.25 -0.65 -37.19
N GLY A 245 -1.96 -1.74 -36.85
CA GLY A 245 -1.36 -3.07 -36.68
C GLY A 245 -1.75 -3.81 -35.39
N PRO A 246 -1.03 -4.91 -35.05
CA PRO A 246 -1.20 -5.60 -33.77
C PRO A 246 -1.02 -4.65 -32.58
N PRO A 247 -1.57 -4.97 -31.41
CA PRO A 247 -1.41 -4.12 -30.23
C PRO A 247 0.03 -4.20 -29.70
N ILE A 248 0.49 -3.17 -28.99
CA ILE A 248 1.79 -3.18 -28.31
C ILE A 248 1.53 -3.38 -26.83
N VAL A 249 2.14 -4.37 -26.19
CA VAL A 249 1.93 -4.64 -24.77
C VAL A 249 3.24 -4.71 -24.00
N SER A 250 3.23 -4.34 -22.72
CA SER A 250 4.36 -4.49 -21.79
C SER A 250 3.89 -5.07 -20.47
N THR A 251 4.59 -6.08 -19.94
CA THR A 251 4.35 -6.60 -18.59
C THR A 251 5.14 -5.75 -17.59
N ASN A 252 4.48 -5.26 -16.53
CA ASN A 252 5.10 -4.46 -15.47
C ASN A 252 5.11 -5.27 -14.16
N PRO A 253 5.97 -4.93 -13.17
CA PRO A 253 6.02 -5.64 -11.89
C PRO A 253 4.66 -5.73 -11.19
N ALA A 254 4.36 -6.88 -10.58
CA ALA A 254 3.17 -7.04 -9.75
C ALA A 254 3.25 -6.19 -8.47
N THR A 255 2.10 -5.77 -7.95
CA THR A 255 1.96 -4.99 -6.71
C THR A 255 0.96 -5.65 -5.78
N ASN A 256 0.84 -5.17 -4.53
CA ASN A 256 -0.09 -5.70 -3.53
C ASN A 256 0.01 -7.24 -3.37
N VAL A 257 1.23 -7.76 -3.43
CA VAL A 257 1.47 -9.20 -3.31
C VAL A 257 1.27 -9.60 -1.85
N SER A 258 0.34 -10.51 -1.63
CA SER A 258 0.14 -11.22 -0.37
C SER A 258 0.47 -12.71 -0.56
N ASN A 259 0.35 -13.49 0.50
CA ASN A 259 0.54 -14.94 0.44
C ASN A 259 -0.52 -15.68 -0.41
N PHE A 260 -1.65 -15.04 -0.75
CA PHE A 260 -2.73 -15.65 -1.55
C PHE A 260 -3.25 -14.80 -2.72
N SER A 261 -2.78 -13.57 -2.89
CA SER A 261 -3.23 -12.66 -3.96
C SER A 261 -2.12 -11.75 -4.48
N ALA A 262 -2.33 -11.18 -5.67
CA ALA A 262 -1.48 -10.13 -6.21
C ALA A 262 -2.25 -9.27 -7.21
N THR A 263 -1.77 -8.06 -7.49
CA THR A 263 -2.20 -7.23 -8.62
C THR A 263 -1.16 -7.36 -9.73
N LEU A 264 -1.54 -7.96 -10.86
CA LEU A 264 -0.70 -8.05 -12.07
C LEU A 264 -0.82 -6.75 -12.84
N ASN A 265 0.32 -6.17 -13.27
CA ASN A 265 0.35 -4.87 -13.93
C ASN A 265 0.96 -4.97 -15.34
N GLY A 266 0.55 -4.09 -16.23
CA GLY A 266 1.08 -3.99 -17.58
C GLY A 266 0.54 -2.77 -18.32
N THR A 267 0.90 -2.65 -19.59
CA THR A 267 0.38 -1.61 -20.48
C THR A 267 -0.01 -2.19 -21.83
N VAL A 268 -0.96 -1.53 -22.51
CA VAL A 268 -1.39 -1.84 -23.87
C VAL A 268 -1.54 -0.57 -24.69
N ASN A 269 -1.00 -0.54 -25.91
CA ASN A 269 -1.41 0.36 -26.97
C ASN A 269 -2.22 -0.44 -28.00
N PRO A 270 -3.55 -0.22 -28.10
CA PRO A 270 -4.41 -0.96 -29.03
C PRO A 270 -4.14 -0.69 -30.52
N ASN A 271 -3.28 0.29 -30.82
CA ASN A 271 -2.77 0.62 -32.14
C ASN A 271 -3.89 0.92 -33.17
N GLY A 272 -4.91 1.66 -32.72
CA GLY A 272 -6.05 2.09 -33.53
C GLY A 272 -7.15 1.04 -33.71
N LEU A 273 -7.01 -0.16 -33.12
CA LEU A 273 -8.00 -1.23 -33.18
C LEU A 273 -8.51 -1.60 -31.79
N GLY A 274 -9.78 -2.01 -31.70
CA GLY A 274 -10.30 -2.65 -30.49
C GLY A 274 -9.48 -3.89 -30.15
N THR A 275 -8.96 -3.95 -28.93
CA THR A 275 -7.99 -4.94 -28.48
C THR A 275 -8.48 -5.59 -27.18
N ALA A 276 -8.57 -6.91 -27.19
CA ALA A 276 -8.80 -7.73 -26.00
C ALA A 276 -7.48 -7.95 -25.27
N VAL A 277 -7.47 -7.76 -23.95
CA VAL A 277 -6.28 -7.83 -23.11
C VAL A 277 -6.55 -8.65 -21.86
N TYR A 278 -5.63 -9.52 -21.49
CA TYR A 278 -5.67 -10.29 -20.23
C TYR A 278 -4.25 -10.62 -19.79
N PHE A 279 -4.10 -11.13 -18.57
CA PHE A 279 -2.83 -11.70 -18.11
C PHE A 279 -2.92 -13.22 -18.10
N GLU A 280 -1.83 -13.86 -18.52
CA GLU A 280 -1.56 -15.26 -18.22
C GLU A 280 -0.65 -15.32 -16.99
N TYR A 281 -0.92 -16.22 -16.06
CA TYR A 281 -0.12 -16.38 -14.86
C TYR A 281 -0.10 -17.84 -14.36
N GLY A 282 0.95 -18.21 -13.62
CA GLY A 282 1.04 -19.44 -12.83
C GLY A 282 2.46 -19.73 -12.37
N THR A 283 2.68 -20.89 -11.75
CA THR A 283 3.98 -21.23 -11.09
C THR A 283 5.11 -21.59 -12.07
N THR A 284 4.83 -21.59 -13.37
CA THR A 284 5.82 -21.83 -14.43
C THR A 284 5.55 -20.89 -15.60
N THR A 285 6.49 -20.76 -16.53
CA THR A 285 6.32 -20.00 -17.78
C THR A 285 5.30 -20.59 -18.77
N ASN A 286 4.68 -21.73 -18.43
CA ASN A 286 3.49 -22.21 -19.14
C ASN A 286 2.21 -21.51 -18.66
N TYR A 287 2.29 -20.74 -17.56
CA TYR A 287 1.22 -19.99 -16.91
C TYR A 287 0.04 -20.87 -16.47
N GLY A 288 -0.77 -21.38 -17.38
CA GLY A 288 -1.85 -22.33 -17.09
C GLY A 288 -3.11 -21.70 -16.47
N SER A 289 -3.05 -20.44 -16.04
CA SER A 289 -4.21 -19.63 -15.65
C SER A 289 -4.27 -18.32 -16.44
N SER A 290 -5.46 -17.73 -16.53
CA SER A 290 -5.67 -16.43 -17.18
C SER A 290 -6.67 -15.57 -16.41
N THR A 291 -6.47 -14.26 -16.42
CA THR A 291 -7.44 -13.31 -15.85
C THR A 291 -8.64 -13.12 -16.78
N ALA A 292 -9.69 -12.48 -16.29
CA ALA A 292 -10.79 -12.02 -17.14
C ALA A 292 -10.27 -11.07 -18.24
N THR A 293 -10.84 -11.19 -19.43
CA THR A 293 -10.51 -10.32 -20.57
C THR A 293 -11.10 -8.93 -20.39
N GLN A 294 -10.25 -7.93 -20.61
CA GLN A 294 -10.56 -6.50 -20.62
C GLN A 294 -10.45 -5.97 -22.06
N ASN A 295 -11.25 -4.99 -22.45
CA ASN A 295 -11.25 -4.46 -23.82
C ASN A 295 -10.74 -3.02 -23.83
N TYR A 296 -9.76 -2.75 -24.68
CA TYR A 296 -9.12 -1.45 -24.86
C TYR A 296 -9.24 -0.97 -26.31
N SER A 297 -9.24 0.35 -26.54
CA SER A 297 -9.30 0.94 -27.87
C SER A 297 -8.45 2.21 -27.96
N GLY A 298 -8.28 2.75 -29.17
CA GLY A 298 -7.44 3.93 -29.40
C GLY A 298 -6.00 3.58 -29.83
N SER A 299 -5.15 4.60 -29.91
CA SER A 299 -3.77 4.48 -30.44
C SER A 299 -2.70 4.95 -29.45
N THR A 300 -3.06 5.13 -28.19
CA THR A 300 -2.15 5.51 -27.09
C THR A 300 -1.99 4.35 -26.11
N THR A 301 -0.85 4.32 -25.45
CA THR A 301 -0.56 3.36 -24.37
C THR A 301 -1.46 3.63 -23.16
N GLN A 302 -2.05 2.58 -22.61
CA GLN A 302 -2.99 2.58 -21.48
C GLN A 302 -2.52 1.57 -20.44
N ASN A 303 -2.77 1.86 -19.17
CA ASN A 303 -2.44 0.94 -18.07
C ASN A 303 -3.47 -0.19 -17.99
N VAL A 304 -2.98 -1.39 -17.66
CA VAL A 304 -3.78 -2.60 -17.49
C VAL A 304 -3.38 -3.23 -16.17
N PHE A 305 -4.36 -3.54 -15.33
CA PHE A 305 -4.14 -4.28 -14.10
C PHE A 305 -5.21 -5.36 -13.91
N ALA A 306 -4.86 -6.43 -13.21
CA ALA A 306 -5.80 -7.48 -12.84
C ALA A 306 -5.43 -8.09 -11.48
N ASN A 307 -6.41 -8.20 -10.60
CA ASN A 307 -6.23 -8.88 -9.32
C ASN A 307 -6.36 -10.39 -9.52
N VAL A 308 -5.41 -11.15 -8.98
CA VAL A 308 -5.44 -12.60 -8.90
C VAL A 308 -5.49 -13.03 -7.44
N SER A 309 -6.21 -14.11 -7.16
CA SER A 309 -6.42 -14.66 -5.82
C SER A 309 -6.26 -16.18 -5.82
N ASN A 310 -6.35 -16.81 -4.66
CA ASN A 310 -6.14 -18.26 -4.49
C ASN A 310 -4.74 -18.71 -4.92
N LEU A 311 -3.76 -17.83 -4.77
CA LEU A 311 -2.35 -18.16 -4.97
C LEU A 311 -1.87 -19.03 -3.81
N SER A 312 -0.88 -19.86 -4.07
CA SER A 312 -0.18 -20.62 -3.04
C SER A 312 0.83 -19.70 -2.35
N ALA A 313 0.93 -19.77 -1.03
CA ALA A 313 1.92 -19.02 -0.24
C ALA A 313 3.34 -19.53 -0.50
N GLY A 314 4.34 -18.67 -0.34
CA GLY A 314 5.76 -19.03 -0.48
C GLY A 314 6.15 -19.53 -1.87
N ALA A 315 5.44 -19.08 -2.93
CA ALA A 315 5.57 -19.60 -4.28
C ALA A 315 5.94 -18.50 -5.28
N THR A 316 6.82 -18.83 -6.22
CA THR A 316 7.11 -17.98 -7.38
C THR A 316 6.03 -18.14 -8.44
N TYR A 317 5.48 -17.01 -8.88
CA TYR A 317 4.54 -16.92 -9.99
C TYR A 317 5.18 -16.19 -11.16
N HIS A 318 5.07 -16.77 -12.34
CA HIS A 318 5.33 -16.16 -13.63
C HIS A 318 4.03 -15.57 -14.16
N PHE A 319 4.11 -14.40 -14.82
CA PHE A 319 2.98 -13.81 -15.51
C PHE A 319 3.41 -12.98 -16.71
N ARG A 320 2.50 -12.80 -17.66
CA ARG A 320 2.66 -11.87 -18.79
C ARG A 320 1.32 -11.30 -19.21
N ILE A 321 1.34 -10.10 -19.78
CA ILE A 321 0.18 -9.53 -20.47
C ILE A 321 0.05 -10.10 -21.89
N VAL A 322 -1.19 -10.30 -22.35
CA VAL A 322 -1.52 -10.73 -23.70
C VAL A 322 -2.51 -9.75 -24.30
N GLY A 323 -2.18 -9.16 -25.45
CA GLY A 323 -3.07 -8.27 -26.21
C GLY A 323 -3.41 -8.88 -27.55
N SER A 324 -4.69 -8.87 -27.94
CA SER A 324 -5.14 -9.43 -29.23
C SER A 324 -6.17 -8.54 -29.90
N ASN A 325 -5.94 -8.24 -31.18
CA ASN A 325 -6.91 -7.57 -32.05
C ASN A 325 -6.97 -8.27 -33.42
N PHE A 326 -7.73 -7.71 -34.36
CA PHE A 326 -7.89 -8.29 -35.69
C PHE A 326 -6.57 -8.36 -36.51
N ALA A 327 -5.60 -7.50 -36.20
CA ALA A 327 -4.30 -7.51 -36.88
C ALA A 327 -3.30 -8.51 -36.27
N GLY A 328 -3.55 -9.01 -35.04
CA GLY A 328 -2.76 -10.08 -34.43
C GLY A 328 -2.77 -10.06 -32.91
N THR A 329 -2.03 -11.00 -32.33
CA THR A 329 -1.80 -11.13 -30.89
C THR A 329 -0.34 -10.79 -30.57
N THR A 330 -0.12 -10.03 -29.51
CA THR A 330 1.19 -9.74 -28.95
C THR A 330 1.27 -10.15 -27.48
N TYR A 331 2.45 -10.57 -27.07
CA TYR A 331 2.74 -11.05 -25.73
C TYR A 331 3.76 -10.13 -25.08
N GLY A 332 3.51 -9.74 -23.84
CA GLY A 332 4.49 -9.06 -23.01
C GLY A 332 5.62 -10.00 -22.61
N ALA A 333 6.71 -9.42 -22.09
CA ALA A 333 7.79 -10.19 -21.50
C ALA A 333 7.29 -10.96 -20.25
N ASP A 334 7.95 -12.07 -19.94
CA ASP A 334 7.73 -12.78 -18.67
C ASP A 334 8.17 -11.90 -17.50
N SER A 335 7.36 -11.85 -16.45
CA SER A 335 7.69 -11.22 -15.18
C SER A 335 7.35 -12.16 -14.04
N THR A 336 7.96 -11.96 -12.88
CA THR A 336 7.79 -12.83 -11.72
C THR A 336 7.49 -12.06 -10.45
N PHE A 337 6.72 -12.67 -9.55
CA PHE A 337 6.61 -12.25 -8.16
C PHE A 337 6.64 -13.48 -7.24
N ILE A 338 6.94 -13.28 -5.96
CA ILE A 338 6.95 -14.34 -4.95
C ILE A 338 5.88 -13.99 -3.91
N THR A 339 4.94 -14.90 -3.67
CA THR A 339 4.01 -14.78 -2.55
C THR A 339 4.77 -15.07 -1.24
N PRO A 340 4.64 -14.26 -0.18
CA PRO A 340 5.22 -14.57 1.12
C PRO A 340 4.74 -15.93 1.65
N ALA A 341 5.57 -16.60 2.46
CA ALA A 341 5.15 -17.79 3.18
C ALA A 341 4.05 -17.42 4.18
N ALA A 342 3.07 -18.31 4.38
CA ALA A 342 2.09 -18.11 5.43
C ALA A 342 2.77 -18.40 6.79
N ARG A 343 2.74 -17.42 7.71
CA ARG A 343 3.26 -17.58 9.08
C ARG A 343 2.23 -17.14 10.10
N ALA A 344 2.34 -17.73 11.29
CA ALA A 344 1.63 -17.35 12.50
C ALA A 344 2.65 -17.04 13.60
N VAL A 345 2.33 -16.09 14.46
CA VAL A 345 3.14 -15.82 15.66
C VAL A 345 2.49 -16.52 16.85
N VAL A 346 3.31 -17.29 17.55
CA VAL A 346 2.94 -18.05 18.73
C VAL A 346 3.94 -17.77 19.85
N ALA A 347 3.44 -17.53 21.05
CA ALA A 347 4.20 -17.31 22.27
C ALA A 347 3.24 -17.45 23.46
N ASP A 348 3.75 -17.57 24.67
CA ASP A 348 2.93 -17.49 25.88
C ASP A 348 2.60 -16.01 26.16
N PHE A 349 1.40 -15.56 25.83
CA PHE A 349 0.98 -14.16 25.99
C PHE A 349 0.27 -13.88 27.31
N ASN A 350 0.00 -14.91 28.11
CA ASN A 350 -0.74 -14.80 29.37
C ASN A 350 0.03 -15.33 30.60
N GLY A 351 1.23 -15.88 30.40
CA GLY A 351 2.12 -16.39 31.43
C GLY A 351 1.71 -17.76 31.99
N ASP A 352 0.92 -18.56 31.28
CA ASP A 352 0.46 -19.88 31.72
C ASP A 352 1.33 -21.04 31.22
N SER A 353 2.45 -20.73 30.58
CA SER A 353 3.42 -21.65 29.95
C SER A 353 2.87 -22.44 28.75
N THR A 354 1.74 -22.00 28.19
CA THR A 354 1.17 -22.59 26.98
C THR A 354 1.33 -21.65 25.78
N PRO A 355 1.68 -22.17 24.58
CA PRO A 355 1.75 -21.33 23.39
C PRO A 355 0.38 -20.82 22.97
N ASP A 356 0.20 -19.51 22.99
CA ASP A 356 -0.97 -18.81 22.50
C ASP A 356 -0.80 -18.38 21.04
N LEU A 357 -1.92 -18.15 20.34
CA LEU A 357 -1.91 -17.74 18.94
C LEU A 357 -2.25 -16.26 18.80
N LEU A 358 -1.39 -15.50 18.14
CA LEU A 358 -1.68 -14.11 17.80
C LEU A 358 -2.34 -14.02 16.41
N VAL A 359 -3.43 -13.26 16.33
CA VAL A 359 -4.19 -13.03 15.09
C VAL A 359 -4.41 -11.53 14.86
N GLN A 360 -4.74 -11.15 13.63
CA GLN A 360 -4.92 -9.75 13.24
C GLN A 360 -6.26 -9.50 12.54
N SER A 361 -6.90 -8.38 12.86
CA SER A 361 -8.02 -7.85 12.06
C SER A 361 -7.51 -7.31 10.72
N THR A 362 -8.07 -7.79 9.61
CA THR A 362 -7.61 -7.40 8.26
C THR A 362 -7.97 -5.96 7.89
N SER A 363 -8.99 -5.36 8.52
CA SER A 363 -9.41 -3.99 8.28
C SER A 363 -8.79 -3.00 9.27
N LEU A 364 -8.63 -3.41 10.54
CA LEU A 364 -8.17 -2.52 11.60
C LEU A 364 -6.68 -2.66 11.91
N ARG A 365 -6.02 -3.72 11.43
CA ARG A 365 -4.64 -4.11 11.78
C ARG A 365 -4.41 -4.33 13.29
N GLN A 366 -5.49 -4.45 14.07
CA GLN A 366 -5.46 -4.72 15.51
C GLN A 366 -5.10 -6.18 15.77
N THR A 367 -4.17 -6.40 16.70
CA THR A 367 -3.75 -7.74 17.14
C THR A 367 -4.63 -8.26 18.27
N VAL A 368 -4.85 -9.57 18.33
CA VAL A 368 -5.56 -10.27 19.40
C VAL A 368 -4.83 -11.57 19.69
N ALA A 369 -4.47 -11.81 20.96
CA ALA A 369 -3.98 -13.13 21.37
C ALA A 369 -5.18 -14.00 21.71
N LEU A 370 -5.23 -15.19 21.11
CA LEU A 370 -6.15 -16.26 21.48
C LEU A 370 -5.41 -17.17 22.44
N TYR A 371 -5.89 -17.22 23.68
CA TYR A 371 -5.27 -18.04 24.72
C TYR A 371 -5.62 -19.51 24.49
N LEU A 372 -4.63 -20.38 24.38
CA LEU A 372 -4.81 -21.76 23.96
C LEU A 372 -4.45 -22.74 25.07
N SER A 373 -5.38 -23.62 25.42
CA SER A 373 -5.03 -24.88 26.10
C SER A 373 -5.01 -25.98 25.05
N ASN A 374 -3.82 -26.28 24.54
CA ASN A 374 -3.65 -27.17 23.38
C ASN A 374 -4.44 -26.65 22.16
N ASN A 375 -5.38 -27.42 21.62
CA ASN A 375 -6.16 -27.04 20.44
C ASN A 375 -7.42 -26.22 20.77
N VAL A 376 -7.62 -25.84 22.04
CA VAL A 376 -8.85 -25.18 22.51
C VAL A 376 -8.57 -23.74 22.93
N VAL A 377 -9.35 -22.80 22.41
CA VAL A 377 -9.33 -21.40 22.86
C VAL A 377 -10.01 -21.30 24.23
N ILE A 378 -9.27 -20.89 25.25
CA ILE A 378 -9.74 -20.72 26.63
C ILE A 378 -9.96 -19.25 27.02
N GLY A 379 -9.47 -18.32 26.21
CA GLY A 379 -9.63 -16.88 26.41
C GLY A 379 -9.07 -16.09 25.24
N ALA A 380 -9.18 -14.77 25.30
CA ALA A 380 -8.54 -13.89 24.35
C ALA A 380 -8.31 -12.50 24.97
N ALA A 381 -7.28 -11.81 24.49
CA ALA A 381 -7.02 -10.42 24.84
C ALA A 381 -6.66 -9.59 23.61
N VAL A 382 -7.03 -8.32 23.65
CA VAL A 382 -6.75 -7.37 22.58
C VAL A 382 -5.37 -6.76 22.79
N GLY A 383 -4.54 -6.80 21.76
CA GLY A 383 -3.23 -6.16 21.72
C GLY A 383 -3.24 -4.86 20.91
N LEU A 384 -2.05 -4.41 20.53
CA LEU A 384 -1.86 -3.16 19.81
C LEU A 384 -2.34 -3.23 18.35
N THR A 385 -2.54 -2.05 17.76
CA THR A 385 -2.80 -1.89 16.33
C THR A 385 -1.50 -1.63 15.58
N LEU A 386 -1.16 -2.51 14.62
CA LEU A 386 0.05 -2.36 13.83
C LEU A 386 -0.09 -1.21 12.82
N PRO A 387 0.86 -0.26 12.78
CA PRO A 387 0.86 0.80 11.77
C PRO A 387 0.92 0.24 10.35
N ALA A 388 0.41 1.00 9.37
CA ALA A 388 0.50 0.62 7.96
C ALA A 388 1.97 0.40 7.53
N GLY A 389 2.22 -0.66 6.77
CA GLY A 389 3.57 -1.06 6.34
C GLY A 389 4.41 -1.84 7.37
N TRP A 390 3.90 -2.02 8.60
CA TRP A 390 4.57 -2.81 9.64
C TRP A 390 3.88 -4.16 9.86
N SER A 391 4.66 -5.22 9.87
CA SER A 391 4.23 -6.59 10.14
C SER A 391 4.93 -7.15 11.37
N LEU A 392 4.33 -8.14 12.03
CA LEU A 392 4.99 -8.84 13.13
C LEU A 392 5.92 -9.91 12.54
N GLY A 393 7.19 -9.93 12.95
CA GLY A 393 8.16 -10.95 12.53
C GLY A 393 8.37 -12.07 13.55
N GLY A 394 7.99 -11.84 14.81
CA GLY A 394 8.07 -12.82 15.89
C GLY A 394 7.65 -12.24 17.24
N ALA A 395 7.61 -13.09 18.26
CA ALA A 395 7.41 -12.69 19.65
C ALA A 395 8.32 -13.52 20.57
N ALA A 396 8.95 -12.86 21.54
CA ALA A 396 9.83 -13.46 22.54
C ALA A 396 10.06 -12.47 23.68
N ASP A 397 10.48 -12.92 24.86
CA ASP A 397 10.85 -12.05 25.99
C ASP A 397 12.21 -11.39 25.73
N PHE A 398 12.22 -10.20 25.12
CA PHE A 398 13.45 -9.51 24.72
C PHE A 398 14.10 -8.77 25.89
N ASN A 399 13.32 -8.41 26.91
CA ASN A 399 13.79 -7.60 28.03
C ASN A 399 14.06 -8.41 29.32
N GLY A 400 13.67 -9.69 29.36
CA GLY A 400 13.87 -10.63 30.46
C GLY A 400 12.88 -10.50 31.62
N ASP A 401 11.69 -9.94 31.39
CA ASP A 401 10.66 -9.73 32.42
C ASP A 401 9.64 -10.89 32.52
N GLY A 402 9.75 -11.88 31.64
CA GLY A 402 8.87 -13.05 31.57
C GLY A 402 7.63 -12.86 30.71
N ASP A 403 7.39 -11.67 30.15
CA ASP A 403 6.31 -11.41 29.21
C ASP A 403 6.83 -11.47 27.76
N ALA A 404 6.04 -12.03 26.83
CA ALA A 404 6.42 -12.06 25.43
C ALA A 404 6.32 -10.66 24.80
N ASP A 405 7.43 -10.12 24.30
CA ASP A 405 7.51 -8.87 23.56
C ASP A 405 7.33 -9.09 22.05
N TYR A 406 6.97 -8.04 21.31
CA TYR A 406 6.78 -8.11 19.85
C TYR A 406 8.01 -7.64 19.10
N ALA A 407 8.49 -8.41 18.12
CA ALA A 407 9.44 -7.95 17.12
C ALA A 407 8.69 -7.61 15.82
N VAL A 408 8.55 -6.32 15.52
CA VAL A 408 7.86 -5.83 14.31
C VAL A 408 8.86 -5.34 13.27
N PHE A 409 8.51 -5.50 11.99
CA PHE A 409 9.36 -5.22 10.84
C PHE A 409 8.60 -4.44 9.76
N ASN A 410 9.28 -3.50 9.11
CA ASN A 410 8.76 -2.76 7.97
C ASN A 410 9.45 -3.22 6.67
N PHE A 411 8.71 -3.89 5.80
CA PHE A 411 9.23 -4.40 4.53
C PHE A 411 9.80 -3.33 3.60
N ALA A 412 9.23 -2.12 3.62
CA ALA A 412 9.64 -1.05 2.72
C ALA A 412 10.93 -0.37 3.17
N THR A 413 11.12 -0.20 4.48
CA THR A 413 12.28 0.52 5.04
C THR A 413 13.37 -0.41 5.58
N GLY A 414 13.07 -1.69 5.80
CA GLY A 414 13.96 -2.63 6.46
C GLY A 414 14.04 -2.45 7.98
N GLN A 415 13.31 -1.49 8.56
CA GLN A 415 13.42 -1.19 9.99
C GLN A 415 12.75 -2.27 10.86
N THR A 416 13.35 -2.56 12.01
CA THR A 416 12.77 -3.39 13.06
C THR A 416 12.53 -2.57 14.32
N VAL A 417 11.52 -2.96 15.10
CA VAL A 417 11.22 -2.40 16.43
C VAL A 417 10.87 -3.56 17.36
N ILE A 418 11.42 -3.54 18.56
CA ILE A 418 10.95 -4.35 19.67
C ILE A 418 9.94 -3.51 20.44
N VAL A 419 8.71 -4.00 20.56
CA VAL A 419 7.67 -3.39 21.39
C VAL A 419 7.58 -4.18 22.68
N TYR A 420 7.95 -3.53 23.78
CA TYR A 420 7.95 -4.15 25.10
C TYR A 420 6.54 -4.22 25.66
N LEU A 421 6.16 -5.38 26.16
CA LEU A 421 4.82 -5.67 26.64
C LEU A 421 4.84 -6.10 28.10
N SER A 422 3.71 -5.88 28.79
CA SER A 422 3.37 -6.65 29.97
C SER A 422 1.96 -7.24 29.78
N GLY A 423 1.89 -8.57 29.67
CA GLY A 423 0.83 -9.24 28.92
C GLY A 423 0.73 -8.67 27.49
N LEU A 424 -0.43 -8.12 27.10
CA LEU A 424 -0.59 -7.42 25.81
C LEU A 424 -0.53 -5.88 25.91
N THR A 425 -0.19 -5.35 27.09
CA THR A 425 -0.13 -3.89 27.31
C THR A 425 1.23 -3.37 26.89
N VAL A 426 1.27 -2.39 25.99
CA VAL A 426 2.52 -1.74 25.59
C VAL A 426 3.11 -0.94 26.75
N VAL A 427 4.31 -1.30 27.19
CA VAL A 427 5.07 -0.59 28.25
C VAL A 427 6.25 0.20 27.70
N GLY A 428 6.69 -0.10 26.47
CA GLY A 428 7.74 0.65 25.79
C GLY A 428 7.97 0.16 24.37
N ALA A 429 8.91 0.79 23.67
CA ALA A 429 9.40 0.30 22.39
C ALA A 429 10.82 0.82 22.12
N ALA A 430 11.60 0.08 21.36
CA ALA A 430 12.93 0.47 20.91
C ALA A 430 13.19 -0.01 19.48
N PHE A 431 13.89 0.82 18.69
CA PHE A 431 14.37 0.37 17.38
C PHE A 431 15.41 -0.73 17.55
N GLY A 432 15.22 -1.80 16.77
CA GLY A 432 16.17 -2.89 16.63
C GLY A 432 17.11 -2.67 15.44
N PRO A 433 17.93 -3.67 15.10
CA PRO A 433 18.81 -3.60 13.94
C PRO A 433 18.02 -3.64 12.62
N SER A 434 18.37 -2.75 11.70
CA SER A 434 17.69 -2.66 10.40
C SER A 434 18.20 -3.73 9.43
N LEU A 435 17.28 -4.36 8.71
CA LEU A 435 17.56 -5.34 7.66
C LEU A 435 17.91 -4.63 6.35
N SER A 436 18.83 -5.23 5.59
CA SER A 436 19.11 -4.76 4.23
C SER A 436 17.92 -5.05 3.30
N PRO A 437 17.70 -4.27 2.23
CA PRO A 437 16.59 -4.50 1.30
C PRO A 437 16.53 -5.95 0.80
N GLY A 438 15.33 -6.54 0.83
CA GLY A 438 15.06 -7.91 0.41
C GLY A 438 15.29 -9.00 1.48
N TRP A 439 15.77 -8.63 2.67
CA TRP A 439 15.73 -9.51 3.84
C TRP A 439 14.47 -9.28 4.65
N GLU A 440 13.97 -10.35 5.27
CA GLU A 440 12.77 -10.38 6.09
C GLU A 440 13.12 -10.91 7.49
N LEU A 441 12.46 -10.40 8.53
CA LEU A 441 12.45 -11.00 9.87
C LEU A 441 11.39 -12.11 9.89
N VAL A 442 11.80 -13.35 10.16
CA VAL A 442 10.95 -14.53 9.96
C VAL A 442 10.66 -15.34 11.21
N GLY A 443 11.39 -15.05 12.29
CA GLY A 443 11.21 -15.70 13.57
C GLY A 443 12.18 -15.14 14.60
N THR A 444 11.95 -15.52 15.85
CA THR A 444 12.73 -15.12 17.01
C THR A 444 12.95 -16.33 17.91
N GLY A 445 14.09 -16.41 18.58
CA GLY A 445 14.42 -17.50 19.51
C GLY A 445 15.87 -17.40 19.98
N ASP A 446 16.21 -17.95 21.14
CA ASP A 446 17.57 -17.91 21.68
C ASP A 446 18.43 -19.03 21.05
N PHE A 447 19.20 -18.71 20.01
CA PHE A 447 19.98 -19.70 19.26
C PHE A 447 21.32 -20.03 19.90
N ASN A 448 21.84 -19.14 20.73
CA ASN A 448 23.15 -19.28 21.36
C ASN A 448 23.08 -19.64 22.86
N ALA A 449 21.86 -19.80 23.39
CA ALA A 449 21.56 -20.15 24.78
C ALA A 449 22.12 -19.15 25.81
N ASP A 450 22.21 -17.86 25.46
CA ASP A 450 22.66 -16.79 26.35
C ASP A 450 21.53 -16.16 27.19
N GLY A 451 20.29 -16.60 26.98
CA GLY A 451 19.10 -16.09 27.65
C GLY A 451 18.46 -14.89 26.95
N HIS A 452 18.93 -14.50 25.77
CA HIS A 452 18.37 -13.42 24.98
C HIS A 452 17.83 -13.93 23.63
N PRO A 453 16.60 -13.56 23.24
CA PRO A 453 16.08 -13.95 21.94
C PRO A 453 16.84 -13.29 20.78
N ASP A 454 17.20 -14.12 19.81
CA ASP A 454 17.86 -13.72 18.57
C ASP A 454 16.85 -13.52 17.44
N TYR A 455 17.27 -12.84 16.37
CA TYR A 455 16.49 -12.70 15.15
C TYR A 455 16.89 -13.75 14.14
N VAL A 456 15.89 -14.35 13.48
CA VAL A 456 16.11 -15.15 12.27
C VAL A 456 15.67 -14.32 11.07
N VAL A 457 16.58 -14.18 10.10
CA VAL A 457 16.33 -13.39 8.89
C VAL A 457 16.51 -14.24 7.64
N TYR A 458 15.69 -13.97 6.63
CA TYR A 458 15.61 -14.74 5.38
C TYR A 458 15.59 -13.81 4.17
N LYS A 459 16.26 -14.23 3.09
CA LYS A 459 16.20 -13.55 1.79
C LYS A 459 15.49 -14.45 0.76
N PRO A 460 14.21 -14.20 0.46
CA PRO A 460 13.43 -15.04 -0.47
C PRO A 460 14.04 -15.19 -1.86
N SER A 461 14.72 -14.16 -2.36
CA SER A 461 15.27 -14.15 -3.72
C SER A 461 16.46 -15.09 -3.91
N THR A 462 17.18 -15.45 -2.85
CA THR A 462 18.35 -16.34 -2.92
C THR A 462 18.25 -17.57 -2.03
N GLY A 463 17.26 -17.62 -1.13
CA GLY A 463 17.12 -18.69 -0.14
C GLY A 463 18.09 -18.57 1.04
N GLU A 464 18.86 -17.48 1.15
CA GLU A 464 19.81 -17.27 2.26
C GLU A 464 19.08 -17.06 3.60
N THR A 465 19.64 -17.60 4.67
CA THR A 465 19.20 -17.34 6.04
C THR A 465 20.38 -16.82 6.88
N ALA A 466 20.08 -16.08 7.94
CA ALA A 466 21.05 -15.71 8.96
C ALA A 466 20.36 -15.63 10.33
N ILE A 467 21.14 -15.88 11.38
CA ILE A 467 20.74 -15.71 12.76
C ILE A 467 21.53 -14.51 13.29
N TRP A 468 20.84 -13.49 13.73
CA TRP A 468 21.43 -12.29 14.30
C TRP A 468 21.31 -12.40 15.81
N HIS A 469 22.46 -12.43 16.47
CA HIS A 469 22.55 -12.56 17.92
C HIS A 469 22.28 -11.20 18.56
N LEU A 470 21.31 -11.14 19.46
CA LEU A 470 20.85 -9.89 20.07
C LEU A 470 21.01 -9.95 21.59
N ASN A 471 21.23 -8.79 22.20
CA ASN A 471 20.91 -8.57 23.60
C ASN A 471 19.89 -7.45 23.65
N ASN A 472 18.64 -7.83 23.91
CA ASN A 472 17.49 -6.95 23.78
C ASN A 472 17.45 -6.31 22.36
N ASN A 473 17.37 -4.98 22.22
CA ASN A 473 17.29 -4.32 20.91
C ASN A 473 18.66 -4.08 20.24
N VAL A 474 19.75 -4.61 20.81
CA VAL A 474 21.13 -4.39 20.32
C VAL A 474 21.63 -5.60 19.57
N PHE A 475 22.04 -5.39 18.32
CA PHE A 475 22.76 -6.40 17.52
C PHE A 475 24.19 -6.60 18.04
N LEU A 476 24.56 -7.85 18.31
CA LEU A 476 25.89 -8.23 18.76
C LEU A 476 26.72 -8.86 17.65
N SER A 477 26.18 -9.88 16.98
CA SER A 477 26.87 -10.62 15.92
C SER A 477 25.87 -11.35 15.02
N ALA A 478 26.36 -12.04 13.99
CA ALA A 478 25.51 -12.86 13.13
C ALA A 478 26.19 -14.18 12.76
N THR A 479 25.42 -15.27 12.79
CA THR A 479 25.77 -16.57 12.21
C THR A 479 25.07 -16.71 10.85
N THR A 480 25.81 -17.12 9.83
CA THR A 480 25.19 -17.46 8.53
C THR A 480 24.42 -18.77 8.70
N GLY A 481 23.12 -18.75 8.41
CA GLY A 481 22.28 -19.95 8.49
C GLY A 481 22.36 -20.79 7.21
N PRO A 482 21.75 -21.99 7.20
CA PRO A 482 21.73 -22.83 6.02
C PRO A 482 20.98 -22.17 4.85
N PRO A 483 21.51 -22.21 3.62
CA PRO A 483 20.73 -21.82 2.46
C PRO A 483 19.57 -22.79 2.26
N LEU A 484 18.37 -22.28 2.05
CA LEU A 484 17.19 -23.08 1.79
C LEU A 484 17.18 -23.56 0.33
N PRO A 485 16.82 -24.82 0.05
CA PRO A 485 16.61 -25.26 -1.32
C PRO A 485 15.48 -24.47 -1.99
N SER A 486 15.55 -24.32 -3.32
CA SER A 486 14.48 -23.63 -4.08
C SER A 486 13.12 -24.29 -3.82
N GLY A 487 12.11 -23.46 -3.54
CA GLY A 487 10.74 -23.91 -3.21
C GLY A 487 10.51 -24.25 -1.73
N TRP A 488 11.54 -24.18 -0.88
CA TRP A 488 11.41 -24.36 0.56
C TRP A 488 11.39 -23.01 1.28
N ASN A 489 10.48 -22.88 2.23
CA ASN A 489 10.30 -21.69 3.05
C ASN A 489 10.60 -22.03 4.51
N LEU A 490 11.30 -21.15 5.22
CA LEU A 490 11.42 -21.21 6.67
C LEU A 490 10.12 -20.69 7.30
N VAL A 491 9.42 -21.54 8.05
CA VAL A 491 8.12 -21.20 8.63
C VAL A 491 8.22 -20.81 10.10
N GLY A 492 9.01 -21.54 10.86
CA GLY A 492 9.14 -21.35 12.30
C GLY A 492 10.43 -21.96 12.84
N VAL A 493 10.66 -21.70 14.12
CA VAL A 493 11.82 -22.21 14.86
C VAL A 493 11.37 -22.80 16.18
N ALA A 494 11.92 -23.94 16.57
CA ALA A 494 11.65 -24.60 17.84
C ALA A 494 12.69 -25.71 18.06
N ASP A 495 12.97 -26.08 19.31
CA ASP A 495 13.92 -27.15 19.64
C ASP A 495 13.28 -28.54 19.44
N PHE A 496 13.40 -29.11 18.24
CA PHE A 496 12.76 -30.38 17.87
C PHE A 496 13.51 -31.61 18.40
N ASN A 497 14.81 -31.48 18.67
CA ASN A 497 15.67 -32.57 19.12
C ASN A 497 15.99 -32.52 20.64
N SER A 498 15.48 -31.50 21.35
CA SER A 498 15.65 -31.25 22.77
C SER A 498 17.12 -31.04 23.18
N ASP A 499 17.94 -30.43 22.31
CA ASP A 499 19.34 -30.13 22.58
C ASP A 499 19.58 -28.75 23.23
N GLY A 500 18.51 -27.97 23.41
CA GLY A 500 18.53 -26.62 23.99
C GLY A 500 18.69 -25.50 22.96
N HIS A 501 18.80 -25.81 21.67
CA HIS A 501 18.87 -24.82 20.59
C HIS A 501 17.64 -24.92 19.67
N PRO A 502 17.05 -23.79 19.26
CA PRO A 502 16.00 -23.79 18.25
C PRO A 502 16.50 -24.35 16.90
N ASP A 503 15.71 -25.25 16.33
CA ASP A 503 15.89 -25.82 15.01
C ASP A 503 15.03 -25.08 13.96
N PHE A 504 15.27 -25.34 12.67
CA PHE A 504 14.48 -24.76 11.58
C PHE A 504 13.40 -25.72 11.09
N ALA A 505 12.14 -25.27 11.07
CA ALA A 505 11.05 -25.95 10.41
C ALA A 505 10.78 -25.35 9.03
N LEU A 506 10.98 -26.18 7.99
CA LEU A 506 10.81 -25.79 6.60
C LEU A 506 9.57 -26.43 5.99
N PHE A 507 8.92 -25.71 5.08
CA PHE A 507 7.77 -26.18 4.32
C PHE A 507 7.93 -25.91 2.83
N ASN A 508 7.65 -26.93 2.02
CA ASN A 508 7.53 -26.80 0.58
C ASN A 508 6.04 -26.66 0.22
N SER A 509 5.62 -25.45 -0.15
CA SER A 509 4.21 -25.16 -0.45
C SER A 509 3.70 -25.78 -1.75
N VAL A 510 4.60 -26.30 -2.59
CA VAL A 510 4.27 -26.98 -3.85
C VAL A 510 4.04 -28.47 -3.62
N THR A 511 4.89 -29.12 -2.82
CA THR A 511 4.82 -30.58 -2.59
C THR A 511 4.09 -30.96 -1.29
N GLY A 512 3.97 -30.04 -0.35
CA GLY A 512 3.45 -30.29 0.99
C GLY A 512 4.48 -30.93 1.93
N GLU A 513 5.71 -31.14 1.49
CA GLU A 513 6.76 -31.75 2.31
C GLU A 513 7.24 -30.79 3.41
N THR A 514 7.58 -31.35 4.57
CA THR A 514 8.26 -30.63 5.66
C THR A 514 9.64 -31.20 5.92
N LEU A 515 10.54 -30.35 6.40
CA LEU A 515 11.91 -30.71 6.78
C LEU A 515 12.26 -29.98 8.07
N ILE A 516 12.80 -30.72 9.03
CA ILE A 516 13.45 -30.15 10.21
C ILE A 516 14.95 -30.14 9.94
N GLY A 517 15.56 -28.96 9.92
CA GLY A 517 17.01 -28.82 9.96
C GLY A 517 17.42 -28.67 11.41
N TYR A 518 18.22 -29.58 11.94
CA TYR A 518 18.70 -29.51 13.33
C TYR A 518 19.89 -28.55 13.42
N LEU A 519 19.86 -27.60 14.35
CA LEU A 519 20.89 -26.59 14.53
C LEU A 519 21.48 -26.64 15.94
N SER A 520 22.76 -26.27 16.05
CA SER A 520 23.41 -25.93 17.31
C SER A 520 24.22 -24.66 17.10
N GLU A 521 23.96 -23.62 17.91
CA GLU A 521 24.54 -22.28 17.77
C GLU A 521 24.42 -21.70 16.33
N GLY A 522 23.32 -22.01 15.65
CA GLY A 522 23.05 -21.59 14.27
C GLY A 522 23.78 -22.37 13.18
N THR A 523 24.48 -23.45 13.52
CA THR A 523 25.13 -24.37 12.57
C THR A 523 24.29 -25.63 12.39
N VAL A 524 24.10 -26.09 11.14
CA VAL A 524 23.37 -27.35 10.88
C VAL A 524 24.16 -28.56 11.36
N VAL A 525 23.57 -29.34 12.26
CA VAL A 525 24.12 -30.60 12.79
C VAL A 525 23.42 -31.84 12.24
N GLY A 526 22.25 -31.67 11.62
CA GLY A 526 21.52 -32.76 10.96
C GLY A 526 20.25 -32.24 10.26
N ALA A 527 19.51 -33.14 9.62
CA ALA A 527 18.18 -32.85 9.11
C ALA A 527 17.33 -34.12 8.99
N ALA A 528 16.02 -33.97 9.10
CA ALA A 528 15.06 -35.06 8.93
C ALA A 528 13.79 -34.57 8.24
N PHE A 529 13.26 -35.38 7.31
CA PHE A 529 11.92 -35.13 6.76
C PHE A 529 10.86 -35.39 7.82
N GLY A 530 9.90 -34.49 7.90
CA GLY A 530 8.72 -34.61 8.73
C GLY A 530 7.52 -35.18 7.96
N PRO A 531 6.31 -35.09 8.52
CA PRO A 531 5.10 -35.49 7.83
C PRO A 531 4.80 -34.58 6.63
N THR A 532 4.37 -35.19 5.52
CA THR A 532 3.81 -34.42 4.40
C THR A 532 2.44 -33.87 4.80
N ILE A 533 2.29 -32.56 4.72
CA ILE A 533 1.05 -31.83 5.03
C ILE A 533 0.34 -31.48 3.72
N PRO A 534 -1.00 -31.57 3.63
CA PRO A 534 -1.73 -31.13 2.44
C PRO A 534 -1.42 -29.66 2.09
N VAL A 535 -1.15 -29.35 0.83
CA VAL A 535 -0.84 -27.98 0.37
C VAL A 535 -1.97 -26.97 0.61
N SER A 536 -3.21 -27.42 0.81
CA SER A 536 -4.35 -26.58 1.21
C SER A 536 -4.37 -26.26 2.71
N TRP A 537 -3.43 -26.80 3.47
CA TRP A 537 -3.23 -26.62 4.91
C TRP A 537 -1.74 -26.30 5.17
N PRO A 538 -1.19 -25.20 4.64
CA PRO A 538 0.21 -24.85 4.88
C PRO A 538 0.60 -24.91 6.37
N LEU A 539 1.82 -25.40 6.63
CA LEU A 539 2.49 -25.21 7.91
C LEU A 539 2.72 -23.71 8.10
N VAL A 540 2.32 -23.18 9.26
CA VAL A 540 2.37 -21.73 9.55
C VAL A 540 3.10 -21.38 10.85
N ALA A 541 3.24 -22.31 11.79
CA ALA A 541 4.03 -22.11 13.01
C ALA A 541 4.41 -23.45 13.66
N THR A 542 5.33 -23.38 14.61
CA THR A 542 5.79 -24.52 15.41
C THR A 542 5.87 -24.12 16.87
N ALA A 543 5.32 -24.94 17.77
CA ALA A 543 5.42 -24.77 19.22
C ALA A 543 4.93 -26.05 19.91
N ASP A 544 5.32 -26.30 21.15
CA ASP A 544 4.82 -27.43 21.96
C ASP A 544 3.41 -27.09 22.50
N PHE A 545 2.38 -27.30 21.69
CA PHE A 545 1.01 -26.92 22.04
C PHE A 545 0.40 -27.84 23.09
N ASN A 546 0.80 -29.11 23.11
CA ASN A 546 0.26 -30.11 24.03
C ASN A 546 1.08 -30.27 25.33
N GLN A 547 2.21 -29.56 25.45
CA GLN A 547 3.14 -29.58 26.58
C GLN A 547 3.75 -30.97 26.85
N ASP A 548 4.03 -31.74 25.82
CA ASP A 548 4.68 -33.05 25.94
C ASP A 548 6.22 -32.99 25.84
N GLY A 549 6.77 -31.79 25.64
CA GLY A 549 8.19 -31.52 25.49
C GLY A 549 8.69 -31.58 24.04
N TYR A 550 7.80 -31.79 23.07
CA TYR A 550 8.13 -31.82 21.65
C TYR A 550 7.36 -30.72 20.89
N PRO A 551 8.04 -29.91 20.07
CA PRO A 551 7.35 -28.94 19.23
C PRO A 551 6.43 -29.61 18.21
N ASP A 552 5.20 -29.10 18.14
CA ASP A 552 4.16 -29.52 17.22
C ASP A 552 4.07 -28.58 16.01
N TYR A 553 3.26 -28.95 15.01
CA TYR A 553 2.99 -28.15 13.82
C TYR A 553 1.60 -27.49 13.88
N LEU A 554 1.55 -26.17 13.71
CA LEU A 554 0.31 -25.43 13.44
C LEU A 554 0.08 -25.37 11.93
N VAL A 555 -1.05 -25.88 11.45
CA VAL A 555 -1.42 -25.84 10.03
C VAL A 555 -2.72 -25.07 9.83
N TYR A 556 -2.82 -24.32 8.73
CA TYR A 556 -3.94 -23.39 8.50
C TYR A 556 -4.55 -23.55 7.12
N ASN A 557 -5.88 -23.58 7.04
CA ASN A 557 -6.61 -23.57 5.78
C ASN A 557 -7.05 -22.14 5.42
N PRO A 558 -6.42 -21.47 4.46
CA PRO A 558 -6.76 -20.09 4.11
C PRO A 558 -8.13 -19.93 3.44
N VAL A 559 -8.74 -21.02 2.97
CA VAL A 559 -10.07 -20.98 2.34
C VAL A 559 -11.18 -21.04 3.39
N THR A 560 -11.02 -21.88 4.41
CA THR A 560 -12.04 -22.08 5.45
C THR A 560 -11.77 -21.27 6.72
N GLY A 561 -10.55 -20.79 6.91
CA GLY A 561 -10.10 -20.15 8.15
C GLY A 561 -9.79 -21.14 9.27
N GLU A 562 -9.86 -22.45 9.01
CA GLU A 562 -9.65 -23.49 10.02
C GLU A 562 -8.16 -23.66 10.36
N ILE A 563 -7.89 -23.95 11.63
CA ILE A 563 -6.56 -24.29 12.14
C ILE A 563 -6.58 -25.73 12.63
N ALA A 564 -5.47 -26.44 12.48
CA ALA A 564 -5.24 -27.73 13.12
C ALA A 564 -3.84 -27.78 13.71
N ILE A 565 -3.68 -28.62 14.73
CA ILE A 565 -2.40 -28.94 15.36
C ILE A 565 -2.07 -30.38 14.99
N ALA A 566 -0.94 -30.59 14.33
CA ALA A 566 -0.36 -31.89 14.11
C ALA A 566 0.66 -32.13 15.24
N TYR A 567 0.45 -33.15 16.05
CA TYR A 567 1.30 -33.48 17.18
C TYR A 567 2.52 -34.26 16.73
N LEU A 568 3.72 -33.85 17.15
CA LEU A 568 4.96 -34.51 16.74
C LEU A 568 5.77 -34.99 17.93
N ASN A 569 6.43 -36.13 17.76
CA ASN A 569 7.62 -36.46 18.55
C ASN A 569 8.82 -36.31 17.61
N ASN A 570 9.51 -35.17 17.72
CA ASN A 570 10.55 -34.75 16.79
C ASN A 570 10.03 -34.66 15.34
N ASN A 571 10.43 -35.54 14.42
CA ASN A 571 10.00 -35.50 13.02
C ASN A 571 8.83 -36.46 12.70
N VAL A 572 8.27 -37.12 13.72
CA VAL A 572 7.24 -38.15 13.55
C VAL A 572 5.88 -37.63 14.00
N LEU A 573 4.89 -37.66 13.11
CA LEU A 573 3.49 -37.36 13.44
C LEU A 573 2.91 -38.45 14.35
N VAL A 574 2.43 -38.06 15.53
CA VAL A 574 1.81 -38.97 16.52
C VAL A 574 0.30 -38.78 16.66
N GLY A 575 -0.23 -37.64 16.22
CA GLY A 575 -1.66 -37.35 16.23
C GLY A 575 -1.98 -36.01 15.57
N ALA A 576 -3.26 -35.65 15.51
CA ALA A 576 -3.68 -34.32 15.11
C ALA A 576 -5.05 -33.96 15.71
N ALA A 577 -5.29 -32.68 15.92
CA ALA A 577 -6.57 -32.15 16.38
C ALA A 577 -6.94 -30.86 15.65
N LEU A 578 -8.24 -30.67 15.40
CA LEU A 578 -8.75 -29.39 14.91
C LEU A 578 -8.74 -28.35 16.03
N GLY A 579 -8.29 -27.15 15.69
CA GLY A 579 -8.23 -26.00 16.57
C GLY A 579 -9.33 -24.97 16.28
N PRO A 580 -9.11 -23.69 16.62
CA PRO A 580 -10.06 -22.63 16.31
C PRO A 580 -10.21 -22.39 14.81
N THR A 581 -11.36 -21.83 14.43
CA THR A 581 -11.60 -21.30 13.08
C THR A 581 -11.59 -19.77 13.16
N LEU A 582 -10.75 -19.13 12.34
CA LEU A 582 -10.73 -17.68 12.25
C LEU A 582 -11.97 -17.18 11.49
N PRO A 583 -12.73 -16.23 12.05
CA PRO A 583 -13.87 -15.65 11.35
C PRO A 583 -13.42 -14.75 10.19
N ALA A 584 -14.31 -14.49 9.24
CA ALA A 584 -14.05 -13.56 8.15
C ALA A 584 -13.60 -12.18 8.66
N GLY A 585 -12.60 -11.59 8.00
CA GLY A 585 -12.00 -10.32 8.43
C GLY A 585 -10.86 -10.47 9.45
N TRP A 586 -10.44 -11.71 9.73
CA TRP A 586 -9.28 -12.03 10.55
C TRP A 586 -8.27 -12.87 9.77
N SER A 587 -6.99 -12.70 10.11
CA SER A 587 -5.90 -13.47 9.52
C SER A 587 -4.87 -13.85 10.57
N LEU A 588 -4.03 -14.83 10.24
CA LEU A 588 -2.78 -15.06 10.95
C LEU A 588 -1.90 -13.79 10.88
N ILE A 589 -1.03 -13.61 11.87
CA ILE A 589 -0.05 -12.52 11.92
C ILE A 589 1.36 -13.09 11.71
N GLY A 590 2.23 -12.36 11.01
CA GLY A 590 3.47 -12.93 10.43
C GLY A 590 3.60 -12.71 8.91
N GLN A 591 2.69 -11.91 8.34
CA GLN A 591 2.45 -11.74 6.90
C GLN A 591 3.17 -10.56 6.29
#